data_AF-A0A0B7A893-F1
#
_entry.id   AF-A0A0B7A893-F1
#
_cell.length_a   1.000
_cell.length_b   1.000
_cell.length_c   1.000
_cell.angle_alpha   90.00
_cell.angle_beta   90.00
_cell.angle_gamma   90.00
#
_symmetry.space_group_name_H-M   'P 1'
#
loop_
_entity.id
_entity.type
_entity.pdbx_description
1 polymer ?
#
loop_
_entity_poly.entity_id
_entity_poly.type
_entity_poly.pdbx_seq_one_letter_code
_entity_poly.pdbx_strand_id
1 'polypeptide(L)'
;MYVWAIGILAAGQSSTMTGTYTGQFVMEGFLNLKWKRWQRVLLTRTIAIMPTVMIAIFSGISDMTTLNDLLNVLMSLQLPFALLPILTFTSSSHVMGDFSNGKIMKAITVALATVVIVINMYFVVTYLQELPEHWAIYLAIAVAVCAYLLFVVYLALFCLAVMGVDAITRIPGFQTVDQRWEGCSTPLLG
;
A
#
# COMPACT_ATOMS: atom_id res chain seq x y z
N MET A 1 -23.33 -27.21 3.27
CA MET A 1 -22.83 -27.16 1.87
C MET A 1 -23.41 -25.98 1.09
N TYR A 2 -24.74 -25.83 0.95
CA TYR A 2 -25.33 -24.73 0.17
C TYR A 2 -24.98 -23.31 0.65
N VAL A 3 -25.01 -23.06 1.97
CA VAL A 3 -24.66 -21.74 2.54
C VAL A 3 -23.21 -21.36 2.23
N TRP A 4 -22.29 -22.33 2.24
CA TRP A 4 -20.88 -22.10 1.90
C TRP A 4 -20.70 -21.77 0.42
N ALA A 5 -21.36 -22.52 -0.47
CA ALA A 5 -21.32 -22.27 -1.90
C ALA A 5 -21.89 -20.89 -2.27
N ILE A 6 -23.03 -20.52 -1.66
CA ILE A 6 -23.62 -19.18 -1.81
C ILE A 6 -22.66 -18.11 -1.25
N GLY A 7 -22.00 -18.38 -0.11
CA GLY A 7 -21.01 -17.48 0.48
C GLY A 7 -19.82 -17.20 -0.44
N ILE A 8 -19.24 -18.22 -1.07
CA ILE A 8 -18.13 -18.04 -2.03
C ILE A 8 -18.59 -17.25 -3.26
N LEU A 9 -19.77 -17.55 -3.78
CA LEU A 9 -20.33 -16.82 -4.91
C LEU A 9 -20.55 -15.34 -4.56
N ALA A 10 -21.13 -15.06 -3.39
CA ALA A 10 -21.36 -13.70 -2.89
C ALA A 10 -20.03 -12.94 -2.67
N ALA A 11 -19.03 -13.59 -2.06
CA ALA A 11 -17.70 -13.00 -1.85
C ALA A 11 -17.03 -12.63 -3.18
N GLY A 12 -17.14 -13.48 -4.20
CA GLY A 12 -16.61 -13.21 -5.55
C GLY A 12 -17.27 -12.01 -6.24
N GLN A 13 -18.58 -11.83 -6.07
CA GLN A 13 -19.30 -10.67 -6.61
C GLN A 13 -18.88 -9.37 -5.92
N SER A 14 -18.78 -9.39 -4.58
CA SER A 14 -18.34 -8.23 -3.79
C SER A 14 -16.92 -7.78 -4.17
N SER A 15 -15.97 -8.72 -4.29
CA SER A 15 -14.60 -8.42 -4.71
C SER A 15 -14.53 -7.81 -6.12
N THR A 16 -15.34 -8.32 -7.06
CA THR A 16 -15.40 -7.77 -8.43
C THR A 16 -15.91 -6.34 -8.43
N MET A 17 -16.97 -6.04 -7.67
CA MET A 17 -17.52 -4.69 -7.56
C MET A 17 -16.47 -3.72 -7.00
N THR A 18 -15.90 -4.04 -5.84
CA THR A 18 -14.87 -3.20 -5.20
C THR A 18 -13.65 -3.02 -6.09
N GLY A 19 -13.16 -4.08 -6.73
CA GLY A 19 -12.01 -4.01 -7.65
C GLY A 19 -12.23 -3.07 -8.83
N THR A 20 -13.43 -3.05 -9.43
CA THR A 20 -13.73 -2.16 -10.56
C THR A 20 -13.79 -0.70 -10.18
N TYR A 21 -14.36 -0.38 -9.02
CA TYR A 21 -14.46 1.00 -8.52
C TYR A 21 -13.09 1.50 -8.06
N THR A 22 -12.36 0.72 -7.24
CA THR A 22 -11.01 1.08 -6.81
C THR A 22 -10.08 1.26 -8.01
N GLY A 23 -10.13 0.35 -8.99
CA GLY A 23 -9.35 0.47 -10.22
C GLY A 23 -9.73 1.70 -11.06
N GLN A 24 -10.98 2.18 -10.97
CA GLN A 24 -11.39 3.43 -11.62
C GLN A 24 -10.75 4.64 -10.99
N PHE A 25 -10.85 4.77 -9.66
CA PHE A 25 -10.26 5.89 -8.95
C PHE A 25 -8.74 5.94 -9.09
N VAL A 26 -8.08 4.77 -9.05
CA VAL A 26 -6.62 4.68 -9.25
C VAL A 26 -6.23 5.07 -10.68
N MET A 27 -6.92 4.55 -11.71
CA MET A 27 -6.55 4.87 -13.10
C MET A 27 -6.87 6.33 -13.50
N GLU A 28 -8.00 6.87 -13.06
CA GLU A 28 -8.35 8.26 -13.34
C GLU A 28 -7.50 9.23 -12.51
N GLY A 29 -7.18 8.88 -11.26
CA GLY A 29 -6.35 9.68 -10.37
C GLY A 29 -4.86 9.70 -10.73
N PHE A 30 -4.25 8.53 -10.96
CA PHE A 30 -2.79 8.44 -11.19
C PHE A 30 -2.38 8.48 -12.67
N LEU A 31 -3.20 7.94 -13.58
CA LEU A 31 -2.83 7.77 -15.00
C LEU A 31 -3.67 8.65 -15.95
N ASN A 32 -4.71 9.34 -15.44
CA ASN A 32 -5.70 10.11 -16.21
C ASN A 32 -6.22 9.36 -17.46
N LEU A 33 -6.31 8.02 -17.38
CA LEU A 33 -6.70 7.14 -18.48
C LEU A 33 -8.17 6.72 -18.32
N LYS A 34 -9.03 7.23 -19.21
CA LYS A 34 -10.46 6.91 -19.22
C LYS A 34 -10.72 5.69 -20.11
N TRP A 35 -10.69 4.51 -19.52
CA TRP A 35 -11.03 3.25 -20.18
C TRP A 35 -12.47 2.81 -19.93
N LYS A 36 -13.05 2.06 -20.86
CA LYS A 36 -14.39 1.47 -20.69
C LYS A 36 -14.36 0.38 -19.61
N ARG A 37 -15.38 0.35 -18.74
CA ARG A 37 -15.50 -0.59 -17.60
C ARG A 37 -15.28 -2.06 -18.00
N TRP A 38 -15.83 -2.48 -19.14
CA TRP A 38 -15.73 -3.87 -19.60
C TRP A 38 -14.29 -4.29 -19.95
N GLN A 39 -13.51 -3.41 -20.57
CA GLN A 39 -12.11 -3.68 -20.91
C GLN A 39 -11.25 -3.83 -19.65
N ARG A 40 -11.49 -2.98 -18.64
CA ARG A 40 -10.78 -3.06 -17.34
C ARG A 40 -11.09 -4.36 -16.60
N VAL A 41 -12.35 -4.78 -16.59
CA VAL A 41 -12.78 -6.05 -15.96
C VAL A 41 -12.15 -7.23 -16.67
N LEU A 42 -12.19 -7.27 -17.99
CA LEU A 42 -11.58 -8.37 -18.73
C LEU A 42 -10.08 -8.44 -18.48
N LEU A 43 -9.36 -7.31 -18.59
CA LEU A 43 -7.91 -7.29 -18.38
C LEU A 43 -7.53 -7.81 -16.99
N THR A 44 -8.14 -7.26 -15.94
CA THR A 44 -7.81 -7.61 -14.56
C THR A 44 -8.19 -9.06 -14.23
N ARG A 45 -9.32 -9.56 -14.75
CA ARG A 45 -9.71 -10.97 -14.56
C ARG A 45 -8.82 -11.93 -15.34
N THR A 46 -8.43 -11.59 -16.56
CA THR A 46 -7.48 -12.40 -17.35
C THR A 46 -6.14 -12.48 -16.63
N ILE A 47 -5.60 -11.34 -16.17
CA ILE A 47 -4.31 -11.32 -15.42
C ILE A 47 -4.42 -12.12 -14.12
N ALA A 48 -5.53 -12.01 -13.38
CA ALA A 48 -5.71 -12.74 -12.12
C ALA A 48 -5.87 -14.26 -12.31
N ILE A 49 -6.56 -14.70 -13.37
CA ILE A 49 -6.82 -16.12 -13.63
C ILE A 49 -5.60 -16.80 -14.29
N MET A 50 -4.82 -16.06 -15.07
CA MET A 50 -3.67 -16.59 -15.82
C MET A 50 -2.65 -17.38 -14.97
N PRO A 51 -2.13 -16.88 -13.83
CA PRO A 51 -1.19 -17.65 -13.01
C PRO A 51 -1.83 -18.91 -12.41
N THR A 52 -3.10 -18.84 -12.00
CA THR A 52 -3.81 -19.99 -11.44
C THR A 52 -4.02 -21.08 -12.49
N VAL A 53 -4.42 -20.72 -13.71
CA VAL A 53 -4.58 -21.67 -14.82
C VAL A 53 -3.25 -22.28 -15.23
N MET A 54 -2.19 -21.47 -15.29
CA MET A 54 -0.85 -21.95 -15.62
C MET A 54 -0.36 -23.00 -14.60
N ILE A 55 -0.47 -22.71 -13.30
CA ILE A 55 -0.08 -23.67 -12.27
C ILE A 55 -1.00 -24.91 -12.29
N ALA A 56 -2.30 -24.77 -12.53
CA ALA A 56 -3.21 -25.92 -12.61
C ALA A 56 -2.92 -26.87 -13.78
N ILE A 57 -2.35 -26.38 -14.88
CA ILE A 57 -1.99 -27.19 -16.06
C ILE A 57 -0.62 -27.85 -15.88
N PHE A 58 0.36 -27.12 -15.31
CA PHE A 58 1.75 -27.58 -15.23
C PHE A 58 2.11 -28.25 -13.89
N SER A 59 1.29 -28.10 -12.85
CA SER A 59 1.66 -28.34 -11.45
C SER A 59 0.51 -28.94 -10.62
N GLY A 60 0.83 -29.57 -9.49
CA GLY A 60 -0.12 -30.29 -8.63
C GLY A 60 -0.82 -29.42 -7.59
N ILE A 61 -1.75 -29.99 -6.82
CA ILE A 61 -2.55 -29.29 -5.79
C ILE A 61 -1.66 -28.59 -4.73
N SER A 62 -0.46 -29.11 -4.48
CA SER A 62 0.52 -28.50 -3.56
C SER A 62 0.94 -27.08 -3.95
N ASP A 63 0.95 -26.76 -5.25
CA ASP A 63 1.45 -25.48 -5.75
C ASP A 63 0.39 -24.37 -5.68
N MET A 64 -0.89 -24.73 -5.49
CA MET A 64 -1.97 -23.77 -5.24
C MET A 64 -1.84 -23.10 -3.87
N THR A 65 -1.37 -23.83 -2.86
CA THR A 65 -1.11 -23.30 -1.52
C THR A 65 0.04 -22.31 -1.57
N THR A 66 1.14 -22.67 -2.26
CA THR A 66 2.28 -21.77 -2.47
C THR A 66 1.88 -20.49 -3.20
N LEU A 67 1.02 -20.57 -4.24
CA LEU A 67 0.50 -19.37 -4.91
C LEU A 67 -0.30 -18.50 -3.93
N ASN A 68 -1.14 -19.09 -3.09
CA ASN A 68 -1.92 -18.35 -2.10
C ASN A 68 -1.03 -17.63 -1.09
N ASP A 69 -0.01 -18.32 -0.57
CA ASP A 69 0.95 -17.76 0.37
C ASP A 69 1.70 -16.58 -0.25
N LEU A 70 2.15 -16.71 -1.52
CA LEU A 70 2.77 -15.62 -2.28
C LEU A 70 1.83 -14.40 -2.47
N LEU A 71 0.54 -14.63 -2.69
CA LEU A 71 -0.44 -13.54 -2.79
C LEU A 71 -0.64 -12.83 -1.44
N ASN A 72 -0.70 -13.57 -0.34
CA ASN A 72 -0.80 -12.99 1.01
C ASN A 72 0.45 -12.16 1.34
N VAL A 73 1.61 -12.70 0.99
CA VAL A 73 2.92 -12.04 1.04
C VAL A 73 2.89 -10.71 0.29
N LEU A 74 2.47 -10.73 -0.97
CA LEU A 74 2.41 -9.56 -1.84
C LEU A 74 1.40 -8.51 -1.33
N MET A 75 0.26 -8.92 -0.77
CA MET A 75 -0.72 -8.02 -0.15
C MET A 75 -0.12 -7.31 1.07
N SER A 76 0.66 -8.01 1.90
CA SER A 76 1.30 -7.40 3.08
C SER A 76 2.30 -6.30 2.71
N LEU A 77 3.00 -6.44 1.58
CA LEU A 77 3.92 -5.44 1.05
C LEU A 77 3.21 -4.19 0.51
N GLN A 78 1.97 -4.34 0.02
CA GLN A 78 1.18 -3.23 -0.52
C GLN A 78 0.52 -2.37 0.56
N LEU A 79 0.19 -2.97 1.71
CA LEU A 79 -0.47 -2.28 2.83
C LEU A 79 0.23 -0.97 3.26
N PRO A 80 1.54 -0.93 3.58
CA PRO A 80 2.19 0.31 4.02
C PRO A 80 2.15 1.40 2.94
N PHE A 81 2.29 1.01 1.67
CA PHE A 81 2.27 1.96 0.56
C PHE A 81 0.92 2.65 0.39
N ALA A 82 -0.19 1.92 0.59
CA ALA A 82 -1.52 2.53 0.54
C ALA A 82 -1.86 3.29 1.83
N LEU A 83 -1.49 2.74 2.98
CA LEU A 83 -1.96 3.22 4.28
C LEU A 83 -1.20 4.47 4.77
N LEU A 84 0.13 4.54 4.62
CA LEU A 84 0.92 5.70 5.08
C LEU A 84 0.51 7.02 4.41
N PRO A 85 0.28 7.10 3.08
CA PRO A 85 -0.23 8.31 2.44
C PRO A 85 -1.63 8.69 2.93
N ILE A 86 -2.54 7.73 3.08
CA ILE A 86 -3.91 7.99 3.56
C ILE A 86 -3.88 8.55 4.98
N LEU A 87 -3.08 7.94 5.87
CA LEU A 87 -2.88 8.42 7.23
C LEU A 87 -2.32 9.84 7.28
N THR A 88 -1.41 10.17 6.36
CA THR A 88 -0.84 11.52 6.22
C THR A 88 -1.89 12.52 5.76
N PHE A 89 -2.68 12.20 4.74
CA PHE A 89 -3.73 13.08 4.23
C PHE A 89 -4.84 13.32 5.26
N THR A 90 -5.25 12.28 5.97
CA THR A 90 -6.28 12.37 7.02
C THR A 90 -5.81 13.09 8.29
N SER A 91 -4.50 13.14 8.55
CA SER A 91 -3.94 13.85 9.70
C SER A 91 -3.53 15.29 9.39
N SER A 92 -3.54 15.67 8.10
CA SER A 92 -3.24 17.04 7.68
C SER A 92 -4.46 17.95 7.92
N SER A 93 -4.31 18.89 8.86
CA SER A 93 -5.30 19.95 9.10
C SER A 93 -5.57 20.81 7.86
N HIS A 94 -4.62 20.86 6.91
CA HIS A 94 -4.77 21.59 5.65
C HIS A 94 -5.74 20.91 4.66
N VAL A 95 -5.79 19.58 4.64
CA VAL A 95 -6.68 18.83 3.73
C VAL A 95 -8.07 18.67 4.34
N MET A 96 -8.15 18.55 5.67
CA MET A 96 -9.40 18.23 6.38
C MET A 96 -10.09 19.48 6.99
N GLY A 97 -9.43 20.63 7.03
CA GLY A 97 -9.99 21.90 7.51
C GLY A 97 -10.48 21.82 8.96
N ASP A 98 -11.71 22.29 9.20
CA ASP A 98 -12.34 22.31 10.53
C ASP A 98 -12.65 20.90 11.11
N PHE A 99 -12.54 19.84 10.30
CA PHE A 99 -12.59 18.44 10.76
C PHE A 99 -11.20 17.91 11.15
N SER A 100 -10.24 18.80 11.43
CA SER A 100 -8.88 18.47 11.82
C SER A 100 -8.85 17.49 13.00
N ASN A 101 -8.06 16.42 12.82
CA ASN A 101 -7.85 15.39 13.83
C ASN A 101 -7.38 15.97 15.17
N GLY A 102 -8.12 15.66 16.24
CA GLY A 102 -7.72 15.94 17.61
C GLY A 102 -6.48 15.15 18.04
N LYS A 103 -5.88 15.50 19.18
CA LYS A 103 -4.66 14.85 19.71
C LYS A 103 -4.78 13.33 19.83
N ILE A 104 -5.97 12.81 20.12
CA ILE A 104 -6.27 11.37 20.19
C ILE A 104 -6.15 10.71 18.81
N MET A 105 -6.74 11.31 17.77
CA MET A 105 -6.64 10.78 16.40
C MET A 105 -5.20 10.79 15.90
N LYS A 106 -4.42 11.83 16.24
CA LYS A 106 -2.97 11.84 15.96
C LYS A 106 -2.24 10.68 16.65
N ALA A 107 -2.54 10.41 17.92
CA ALA A 107 -1.94 9.28 18.64
C ALA A 107 -2.32 7.92 18.01
N ILE A 108 -3.57 7.76 17.58
CA ILE A 108 -4.05 6.55 16.88
C ILE A 108 -3.31 6.38 15.54
N THR A 109 -3.18 7.45 14.76
CA THR A 109 -2.43 7.42 13.49
C THR A 109 -0.97 7.03 13.70
N VAL A 110 -0.29 7.60 14.70
CA VAL A 110 1.09 7.25 15.04
C VAL A 110 1.21 5.79 15.47
N ALA A 111 0.26 5.30 16.28
CA ALA A 111 0.21 3.90 16.68
C ALA A 111 0.03 2.97 15.46
N LEU A 112 -0.90 3.28 14.56
CA LEU A 112 -1.12 2.52 13.32
C LEU A 112 0.11 2.52 12.41
N ALA A 113 0.73 3.68 12.19
CA ALA A 113 1.94 3.79 11.39
C ALA A 113 3.08 2.94 12.00
N THR A 114 3.24 2.97 13.33
CA THR A 114 4.25 2.18 14.04
C THR A 114 3.99 0.67 13.87
N VAL A 115 2.74 0.23 14.04
CA VAL A 115 2.36 -1.19 13.86
C VAL A 115 2.65 -1.66 12.43
N VAL A 116 2.32 -0.85 11.43
CA VAL A 116 2.55 -1.16 10.02
C VAL A 116 4.04 -1.30 9.71
N ILE A 117 4.89 -0.41 10.26
CA ILE A 117 6.36 -0.50 10.11
C ILE A 117 6.90 -1.78 10.74
N VAL A 118 6.42 -2.14 11.94
CA VAL A 118 6.85 -3.36 12.65
C VAL A 118 6.47 -4.61 11.86
N ILE A 119 5.22 -4.71 11.39
CA ILE A 119 4.74 -5.85 10.59
C ILE A 119 5.55 -5.97 9.29
N ASN A 120 5.78 -4.86 8.60
CA ASN A 120 6.54 -4.87 7.35
C ASN A 120 8.01 -5.28 7.56
N MET A 121 8.62 -4.84 8.66
CA MET A 121 10.00 -5.23 9.01
C MET A 121 10.09 -6.73 9.32
N TYR A 122 9.13 -7.28 10.08
CA TYR A 122 9.05 -8.73 10.34
C TYR A 122 8.96 -9.52 9.04
N PHE A 123 8.09 -9.08 8.14
CA PHE A 123 7.88 -9.73 6.86
C PHE A 123 9.14 -9.81 6.00
N VAL A 124 9.91 -8.71 5.94
CA VAL A 124 11.18 -8.66 5.21
C VAL A 124 12.18 -9.68 5.76
N VAL A 125 12.26 -9.86 7.08
CA VAL A 125 13.18 -10.83 7.70
C VAL A 125 12.79 -12.26 7.32
N THR A 126 11.51 -12.60 7.40
CA THR A 126 11.01 -13.95 7.08
C THR A 126 11.27 -14.29 5.61
N TYR A 127 11.00 -13.36 4.69
CA TYR A 127 11.19 -13.62 3.27
C TYR A 127 12.67 -13.72 2.86
N LEU A 128 13.57 -13.05 3.58
CA LEU A 128 15.02 -13.14 3.32
C LEU A 128 15.59 -14.54 3.63
N GLN A 129 14.94 -15.31 4.50
CA GLN A 129 15.38 -16.63 4.94
C GLN A 129 15.03 -17.76 3.94
N GLU A 130 14.10 -17.53 3.02
CA GLU A 130 13.63 -18.54 2.05
C GLU A 130 14.33 -18.47 0.67
N LEU A 131 15.30 -17.56 0.50
CA LEU A 131 15.91 -17.32 -0.81
C LEU A 131 17.00 -18.36 -1.14
N PRO A 132 17.02 -18.89 -2.39
CA PRO A 132 18.04 -19.83 -2.84
C PRO A 132 19.43 -19.19 -2.96
N GLU A 133 20.49 -19.96 -2.64
CA GLU A 133 21.90 -19.52 -2.58
C GLU A 133 22.52 -19.26 -3.97
N HIS A 134 22.04 -18.24 -4.68
CA HIS A 134 22.72 -17.69 -5.84
C HIS A 134 23.12 -16.23 -5.57
N TRP A 135 24.43 -15.98 -5.51
CA TRP A 135 25.02 -14.70 -5.09
C TRP A 135 24.52 -13.49 -5.91
N ALA A 136 24.28 -13.67 -7.21
CA ALA A 136 23.81 -12.59 -8.09
C ALA A 136 22.33 -12.24 -7.83
N ILE A 137 21.49 -13.25 -7.58
CA ILE A 137 20.07 -13.08 -7.25
C ILE A 137 19.93 -12.45 -5.87
N TYR A 138 20.78 -12.86 -4.91
CA TYR A 138 20.82 -12.28 -3.58
C TYR A 138 21.15 -10.78 -3.60
N LEU A 139 22.18 -10.37 -4.36
CA LEU A 139 22.53 -8.95 -4.52
C LEU A 139 21.39 -8.15 -5.14
N ALA A 140 20.77 -8.64 -6.20
CA ALA A 140 19.66 -7.95 -6.86
C ALA A 140 18.44 -7.79 -5.94
N ILE A 141 18.07 -8.85 -5.21
CA ILE A 141 16.95 -8.81 -4.26
C ILE A 141 17.27 -7.92 -3.06
N ALA A 142 18.48 -8.01 -2.51
CA ALA A 142 18.91 -7.14 -1.42
C ALA A 142 18.81 -5.65 -1.81
N VAL A 143 19.26 -5.28 -3.01
CA VAL A 143 19.12 -3.92 -3.53
C VAL A 143 17.64 -3.52 -3.63
N ALA A 144 16.77 -4.39 -4.17
CA ALA A 144 15.35 -4.11 -4.29
C ALA A 144 14.66 -3.95 -2.92
N VAL A 145 14.98 -4.82 -1.96
CA VAL A 145 14.48 -4.77 -0.58
C VAL A 145 14.96 -3.52 0.13
N CYS A 146 16.24 -3.16 0.00
CA CYS A 146 16.77 -1.92 0.56
C CYS A 146 16.08 -0.70 -0.05
N ALA A 147 15.86 -0.66 -1.36
CA ALA A 147 15.13 0.42 -2.01
C ALA A 147 13.69 0.52 -1.49
N TYR A 148 13.01 -0.61 -1.33
CA TYR A 148 11.66 -0.68 -0.76
C TYR A 148 11.63 -0.19 0.70
N LEU A 149 12.54 -0.66 1.55
CA LEU A 149 12.64 -0.24 2.94
C LEU A 149 12.92 1.26 3.06
N LEU A 150 13.86 1.79 2.26
CA LEU A 150 14.14 3.22 2.21
C LEU A 150 12.91 4.02 1.82
N PHE A 151 12.14 3.53 0.85
CA PHE A 151 10.90 4.17 0.42
C PHE A 151 9.82 4.14 1.52
N VAL A 152 9.64 3.02 2.22
CA VAL A 152 8.70 2.91 3.34
C VAL A 152 9.11 3.81 4.50
N VAL A 153 10.40 3.82 4.86
CA VAL A 153 10.94 4.72 5.89
C VAL A 153 10.76 6.18 5.51
N TYR A 154 11.00 6.54 4.25
CA TYR A 154 10.75 7.89 3.75
C TYR A 154 9.28 8.29 3.91
N LEU A 155 8.33 7.44 3.53
CA LEU A 155 6.90 7.70 3.71
C LEU A 155 6.51 7.80 5.19
N ALA A 156 7.09 6.95 6.05
CA ALA A 156 6.84 6.98 7.49
C ALA A 156 7.37 8.27 8.13
N LEU A 157 8.58 8.69 7.78
CA LEU A 157 9.17 9.96 8.24
C LEU A 157 8.34 11.15 7.77
N PHE A 158 7.88 11.12 6.51
CA PHE A 158 6.98 12.14 5.98
C PHE A 158 5.66 12.22 6.75
N CYS A 159 5.06 11.07 7.05
CA CYS A 159 3.86 10.98 7.87
C CYS A 159 4.07 11.55 9.28
N LEU A 160 5.18 11.19 9.95
CA LEU A 160 5.53 11.67 11.28
C LEU A 160 5.83 13.18 11.30
N ALA A 161 6.46 13.72 10.26
CA ALA A 161 6.73 15.14 10.13
C ALA A 161 5.44 15.96 10.04
N VAL A 162 4.49 15.53 9.19
CA VAL A 162 3.16 16.18 9.05
C VAL A 162 2.36 16.14 10.36
N MET A 163 2.60 15.16 11.22
CA MET A 163 1.92 15.06 12.52
C MET A 163 2.50 15.97 13.61
N GLY A 164 3.63 16.64 13.36
CA GLY A 164 4.22 17.62 14.27
C GLY A 164 5.00 17.00 15.43
N VAL A 165 5.67 15.86 15.21
CA VAL A 165 6.59 15.31 16.22
C VAL A 165 7.88 16.14 16.20
N ASP A 166 8.03 17.05 17.16
CA ASP A 166 9.16 18.00 17.32
C ASP A 166 10.56 17.39 17.27
N ALA A 167 10.68 16.07 17.46
CA ALA A 167 11.94 15.34 17.37
C ALA A 167 12.51 15.25 15.94
N ILE A 168 11.67 15.38 14.90
CA ILE A 168 12.07 15.15 13.48
C ILE A 168 12.21 16.46 12.69
N THR A 169 11.57 17.56 13.11
CA THR A 169 11.69 18.89 12.49
C THR A 169 13.11 19.50 12.58
N ARG A 170 14.01 18.89 13.36
CA ARG A 170 15.44 19.23 13.42
C ARG A 170 16.30 18.61 12.32
N ILE A 171 15.76 17.72 11.47
CA ILE A 171 16.52 17.12 10.37
C ILE A 171 16.60 18.10 9.18
N PRO A 172 17.79 18.47 8.68
CA PRO A 172 17.99 19.60 7.76
C PRO A 172 17.35 19.45 6.37
N GLY A 173 16.77 18.30 6.02
CA GLY A 173 16.07 18.07 4.75
C GLY A 173 14.54 18.23 4.80
N PHE A 174 13.94 18.31 5.99
CA PHE A 174 12.47 18.36 6.14
C PHE A 174 11.92 19.79 6.33
N GLN A 175 12.76 20.75 6.72
CA GLN A 175 12.37 22.15 6.93
C GLN A 175 11.85 22.83 5.65
N THR A 176 12.40 22.45 4.48
CA THR A 176 11.97 22.98 3.17
C THR A 176 10.61 22.45 2.72
N VAL A 177 10.20 21.26 3.17
CA VAL A 177 8.86 20.72 2.89
C VAL A 177 7.84 21.49 3.71
N ASP A 178 8.07 21.66 5.01
CA ASP A 178 7.18 22.41 5.91
C ASP A 178 7.00 23.87 5.41
N GLN A 179 8.10 24.54 5.03
CA GLN A 179 8.05 25.88 4.41
C GLN A 179 7.38 25.94 3.04
N ARG A 180 7.39 24.85 2.25
CA ARG A 180 6.67 24.79 0.96
C ARG A 180 5.16 24.67 1.17
N TRP A 181 4.74 23.95 2.22
CA TRP A 181 3.34 23.88 2.64
C TRP A 181 2.89 25.21 3.27
N GLU A 182 3.71 25.86 4.08
CA GLU A 182 3.48 27.22 4.57
C GLU A 182 3.56 28.31 3.47
N GLY A 183 4.29 28.07 2.37
CA GLY A 183 4.32 28.99 1.22
C GLY A 183 3.03 28.98 0.39
N CYS A 184 2.26 27.89 0.44
CA CYS A 184 0.91 27.80 -0.13
C CYS A 184 -0.16 28.46 0.77
N SER A 185 0.25 28.93 1.96
CA SER A 185 -0.54 29.46 3.06
C SER A 185 -0.86 30.96 2.93
N THR A 186 -0.18 31.70 2.05
CA THR A 186 -0.52 33.11 1.78
C THR A 186 -1.73 33.21 0.84
N PRO A 187 -2.87 33.77 1.30
CA PRO A 187 -4.13 33.69 0.59
C PRO A 187 -4.22 34.70 -0.55
N LEU A 188 -5.00 34.35 -1.58
CA LEU A 188 -5.69 35.27 -2.49
C LEU A 188 -6.73 36.11 -1.72
N LEU A 189 -6.28 36.87 -0.73
CA LEU A 189 -6.97 37.96 -0.05
C LEU A 189 -5.98 39.12 0.01
N GLY A 190 -5.81 39.75 -1.15
CA GLY A 190 -5.23 41.06 -1.37
C GLY A 190 -6.00 41.70 -2.51
#